data_AF-A0A7X4AD63-F1
#
_entry.id   AF-A0A7X4AD63-F1
#
_cell.length_a   1.000
_cell.length_b   1.000
_cell.length_c   1.000
_cell.angle_alpha   90.00
_cell.angle_beta   90.00
_cell.angle_gamma   90.00
#
_symmetry.space_group_name_H-M   'P 1'
#
loop_
_entity.id
_entity.type
_entity.pdbx_description
1 polymer ?
#
loop_
_entity_poly.entity_id
_entity_poly.type
_entity_poly.pdbx_seq_one_letter_code
_entity_poly.pdbx_strand_id
1 'polypeptide(L)'
;MARRAAQDGPKGLRDAALIATASHLCARVSEVAALRVRDVTTAGDGSGTVEVWQPKTGTARTGYLRASTVRRIPAWTDAAGIGNGSPLFPSMDRWGRVKEPGRAISPRAVADVIRQRAAASGFERASGHSLRVGAAVSMAQRGASLVAMQQAGGWKSPDMPAHYGRPGEHQPGRGRQPSAGRSLGLNPASL
;
A
#
# COMPACT_ATOMS: atom_id res chain seq x y z
N MET A 1 9.42 9.22 -0.82
CA MET A 1 8.49 8.44 -1.70
C MET A 1 7.58 9.30 -2.58
N ALA A 2 6.88 10.34 -2.08
CA ALA A 2 5.95 11.12 -2.91
C ALA A 2 6.62 11.87 -4.09
N ARG A 3 7.78 12.50 -3.89
CA ARG A 3 8.56 13.15 -4.98
C ARG A 3 8.97 12.19 -6.10
N ARG A 4 9.30 10.94 -5.77
CA ARG A 4 9.70 9.91 -6.75
C ARG A 4 8.49 9.36 -7.53
N ALA A 5 7.32 9.26 -6.88
CA ALA A 5 6.09 8.81 -7.53
C ALA A 5 5.60 9.78 -8.62
N ALA A 6 5.74 11.09 -8.42
CA ALA A 6 5.38 12.08 -9.43
C ALA A 6 6.33 12.04 -10.65
N GLN A 7 7.60 11.68 -10.44
CA GLN A 7 8.60 11.51 -11.52
C GLN A 7 8.30 10.29 -12.40
N ASP A 8 7.59 9.30 -11.86
CA ASP A 8 7.15 8.08 -12.57
C ASP A 8 5.81 8.26 -13.33
N GLY A 9 5.30 9.49 -13.42
CA GLY A 9 4.04 9.83 -14.08
C GLY A 9 2.79 9.27 -13.38
N PRO A 10 1.62 9.22 -14.08
CA PRO A 10 0.37 8.74 -13.50
C PRO A 10 0.46 7.34 -12.88
N LYS A 11 1.22 6.42 -13.50
CA LYS A 11 1.45 5.07 -12.96
C LYS A 11 2.17 5.10 -11.61
N GLY A 12 3.13 6.01 -11.44
CA GLY A 12 3.80 6.24 -10.16
C GLY A 12 2.87 6.72 -9.06
N LEU A 13 2.01 7.70 -9.39
CA LEU A 13 0.99 8.22 -8.48
C LEU A 13 0.01 7.12 -8.05
N ARG A 14 -0.48 6.32 -9.00
CA ARG A 14 -1.32 5.14 -8.72
C ARG A 14 -0.63 4.20 -7.75
N ASP A 15 0.59 3.77 -8.07
CA ASP A 15 1.28 2.74 -7.28
C ASP A 15 1.56 3.23 -5.86
N ALA A 16 1.90 4.51 -5.70
CA ALA A 16 2.10 5.13 -4.40
C ALA A 16 0.80 5.23 -3.58
N ALA A 17 -0.31 5.61 -4.20
CA ALA A 17 -1.62 5.61 -3.56
C ALA A 17 -2.06 4.18 -3.19
N LEU A 18 -1.93 3.23 -4.11
CA LEU A 18 -2.28 1.82 -3.94
C LEU A 18 -1.54 1.18 -2.78
N ILE A 19 -0.21 1.30 -2.73
CA ILE A 19 0.61 0.70 -1.66
C ILE A 19 0.28 1.34 -0.30
N ALA A 20 0.11 2.66 -0.26
CA ALA A 20 -0.20 3.37 0.98
C ALA A 20 -1.61 2.99 1.51
N THR A 21 -2.60 2.88 0.62
CA THR A 21 -3.95 2.44 0.94
C THR A 21 -3.96 0.98 1.41
N ALA A 22 -3.35 0.07 0.64
CA ALA A 22 -3.28 -1.35 0.99
C ALA A 22 -2.62 -1.59 2.37
N SER A 23 -1.55 -0.85 2.67
CA SER A 23 -0.83 -0.94 3.94
C SER A 23 -1.66 -0.41 5.11
N HIS A 24 -2.25 0.78 5.00
CA HIS A 24 -3.06 1.34 6.11
C HIS A 24 -4.31 0.53 6.40
N LEU A 25 -4.94 -0.01 5.36
CA LEU A 25 -6.13 -0.83 5.53
C LEU A 25 -5.81 -2.25 5.99
N CYS A 26 -4.54 -2.68 6.01
CA CYS A 26 -4.19 -4.09 6.18
C CYS A 26 -4.97 -4.98 5.20
N ALA A 27 -5.21 -4.49 3.97
CA ALA A 27 -6.19 -5.07 3.04
C ALA A 27 -5.62 -6.24 2.24
N ARG A 28 -6.50 -7.14 1.80
CA ARG A 28 -6.20 -8.16 0.79
C ARG A 28 -6.10 -7.50 -0.59
N VAL A 29 -5.31 -8.09 -1.50
CA VAL A 29 -5.20 -7.56 -2.88
C VAL A 29 -6.53 -7.49 -3.62
N SER A 30 -7.47 -8.40 -3.31
CA SER A 30 -8.83 -8.38 -3.87
C SER A 30 -9.69 -7.25 -3.30
N GLU A 31 -9.48 -6.88 -2.03
CA GLU A 31 -10.19 -5.75 -1.40
C GLU A 31 -9.69 -4.45 -2.01
N VAL A 32 -8.37 -4.29 -2.17
CA VAL A 32 -7.75 -3.13 -2.83
C VAL A 32 -8.26 -2.96 -4.27
N ALA A 33 -8.35 -4.05 -5.02
CA ALA A 33 -8.88 -4.06 -6.38
C ALA A 33 -10.37 -3.65 -6.45
N ALA A 34 -11.14 -3.89 -5.38
CA ALA A 34 -12.57 -3.62 -5.33
C ALA A 34 -12.93 -2.20 -4.86
N LEU A 35 -11.97 -1.43 -4.33
CA LEU A 35 -12.22 -0.07 -3.84
C LEU A 35 -12.73 0.85 -4.94
N ARG A 36 -13.67 1.73 -4.60
CA ARG A 36 -14.17 2.78 -5.49
C ARG A 36 -13.84 4.16 -4.93
N VAL A 37 -13.79 5.15 -5.82
CA VAL A 37 -13.52 6.54 -5.43
C VAL A 37 -14.59 7.05 -4.46
N ARG A 38 -15.87 6.75 -4.75
CA ARG A 38 -17.01 7.16 -3.90
C ARG A 38 -17.00 6.57 -2.48
N ASP A 39 -16.27 5.48 -2.24
CA ASP A 39 -16.26 4.81 -0.95
C ASP A 39 -15.23 5.46 0.01
N VAL A 40 -14.46 6.46 -0.45
CA VAL A 40 -13.46 7.19 0.34
C VAL A 40 -14.06 8.48 0.88
N THR A 41 -14.08 8.61 2.21
CA THR A 41 -14.52 9.80 2.92
C THR A 41 -13.32 10.48 3.58
N THR A 42 -13.22 11.80 3.44
CA THR A 42 -12.16 12.60 4.10
C THR A 42 -12.75 13.33 5.30
N ALA A 43 -12.05 13.31 6.42
CA ALA A 43 -12.37 14.03 7.65
C ALA A 43 -11.68 15.41 7.69
N GLY A 44 -12.15 16.29 8.59
CA GLY A 44 -11.64 17.66 8.72
C GLY A 44 -10.16 17.76 9.11
N ASP A 45 -9.61 16.74 9.79
CA ASP A 45 -8.17 16.65 10.12
C ASP A 45 -7.31 16.14 8.95
N GLY A 46 -7.93 15.93 7.78
CA GLY A 46 -7.33 15.39 6.57
C GLY A 46 -7.15 13.87 6.58
N SER A 47 -7.47 13.17 7.68
CA SER A 47 -7.59 11.72 7.67
C SER A 47 -8.83 11.27 6.88
N GLY A 48 -9.02 9.96 6.74
CA GLY A 48 -10.16 9.47 6.00
C GLY A 48 -10.58 8.08 6.41
N THR A 49 -11.74 7.69 5.93
CA THR A 49 -12.27 6.34 6.05
C THR A 49 -12.58 5.81 4.66
N VAL A 50 -12.60 4.49 4.54
CA VAL A 50 -13.04 3.81 3.32
C VAL A 50 -13.85 2.58 3.67
N GLU A 51 -14.94 2.37 2.96
CA GLU A 51 -15.71 1.14 3.09
C GLU A 51 -15.01 0.02 2.31
N VAL A 52 -14.53 -1.00 3.04
CA VAL A 52 -13.83 -2.14 2.45
C VAL A 52 -14.79 -3.32 2.36
N TRP A 53 -15.33 -3.54 1.17
CA TRP A 53 -16.19 -4.68 0.88
C TRP A 53 -15.39 -5.99 0.81
N GLN A 54 -15.91 -7.04 1.46
CA GLN A 54 -15.36 -8.40 1.39
C GLN A 54 -16.35 -9.33 0.67
N PRO A 55 -16.13 -9.60 -0.63
CA PRO A 55 -17.04 -10.45 -1.41
C PRO A 55 -17.19 -11.86 -0.83
N LYS A 56 -16.09 -12.44 -0.30
CA LYS A 56 -16.09 -13.81 0.22
C LYS A 56 -17.00 -13.98 1.44
N THR A 57 -17.20 -12.94 2.23
CA THR A 57 -18.00 -12.99 3.46
C THR A 57 -19.31 -12.22 3.34
N GLY A 58 -19.50 -11.43 2.29
CA GLY A 58 -20.66 -10.55 2.13
C GLY A 58 -20.71 -9.44 3.17
N THR A 59 -19.56 -9.01 3.69
CA THR A 59 -19.48 -8.02 4.77
C THR A 59 -18.64 -6.82 4.36
N ALA A 60 -19.02 -5.63 4.79
CA ALA A 60 -18.17 -4.46 4.76
C ALA A 60 -17.47 -4.23 6.10
N ARG A 61 -16.34 -3.53 6.06
CA ARG A 61 -15.74 -2.93 7.26
C ARG A 61 -15.22 -1.54 6.93
N THR A 62 -15.32 -0.64 7.89
CA THR A 62 -14.72 0.69 7.78
C THR A 62 -13.22 0.59 8.05
N GLY A 63 -12.41 0.95 7.07
CA GLY A 63 -10.97 1.07 7.21
C GLY A 63 -10.56 2.53 7.38
N TYR A 64 -9.55 2.77 8.22
CA TYR A 64 -9.00 4.11 8.45
C TYR A 64 -7.80 4.39 7.54
N LEU A 65 -7.73 5.61 7.03
CA LEU A 65 -6.64 6.14 6.23
C LEU A 65 -6.03 7.36 6.92
N ARG A 66 -4.72 7.35 7.15
CA ARG A 66 -4.03 8.55 7.64
C ARG A 66 -4.05 9.65 6.59
N ALA A 67 -3.93 10.89 7.03
CA ALA A 67 -3.89 12.05 6.15
C ALA A 67 -2.81 11.97 5.05
N SER A 68 -1.67 11.33 5.34
CA SER A 68 -0.61 11.12 4.34
C SER A 68 -0.99 10.17 3.20
N THR A 69 -1.94 9.26 3.42
CA THR A 69 -2.48 8.39 2.37
C THR A 69 -3.64 9.07 1.67
N VAL A 70 -4.52 9.74 2.41
CA VAL A 70 -5.62 10.52 1.82
C VAL A 70 -5.07 11.52 0.81
N ARG A 71 -4.00 12.27 1.13
CA ARG A 71 -3.37 13.21 0.18
C ARG A 71 -2.86 12.58 -1.14
N ARG A 72 -2.62 11.27 -1.16
CA ARG A 72 -2.18 10.57 -2.39
C ARG A 72 -3.33 10.23 -3.31
N ILE A 73 -4.55 10.13 -2.76
CA ILE A 73 -5.74 9.75 -3.51
C ILE A 73 -6.10 10.85 -4.53
N PRO A 74 -6.30 12.13 -4.14
CA PRO A 74 -6.53 13.22 -5.10
C PRO A 74 -5.44 13.34 -6.15
N ALA A 75 -4.17 13.34 -5.72
CA ALA A 75 -3.03 13.41 -6.64
C ALA A 75 -3.07 12.31 -7.72
N TRP A 76 -3.53 11.11 -7.37
CA TRP A 76 -3.75 10.03 -8.33
C TRP A 76 -5.02 10.22 -9.16
N THR A 77 -6.17 10.47 -8.54
CA THR A 77 -7.46 10.55 -9.24
C THR A 77 -7.50 11.70 -10.24
N ASP A 78 -6.90 12.83 -9.89
CA ASP A 78 -6.80 14.02 -10.76
C ASP A 78 -5.92 13.72 -11.97
N ALA A 79 -4.75 13.10 -11.75
CA ALA A 79 -3.84 12.70 -12.83
C ALA A 79 -4.44 11.61 -13.74
N ALA A 80 -5.34 10.80 -13.22
CA ALA A 80 -6.04 9.75 -13.96
C ALA A 80 -7.33 10.23 -14.64
N GLY A 81 -7.83 11.42 -14.30
CA GLY A 81 -9.12 11.92 -14.77
C GLY A 81 -10.31 11.06 -14.33
N ILE A 82 -10.25 10.44 -13.15
CA ILE A 82 -11.30 9.54 -12.65
C ILE A 82 -12.09 10.16 -11.49
N GLY A 83 -13.38 9.84 -11.40
CA GLY A 83 -14.29 10.37 -10.37
C GLY A 83 -15.06 9.29 -9.63
N ASN A 84 -16.12 9.70 -8.91
CA ASN A 84 -16.87 8.85 -7.99
C ASN A 84 -17.42 7.53 -8.59
N GLY A 85 -17.77 7.52 -9.89
CA GLY A 85 -18.25 6.32 -10.58
C GLY A 85 -17.17 5.25 -10.84
N SER A 86 -15.90 5.64 -10.77
CA SER A 86 -14.77 4.81 -11.16
C SER A 86 -14.27 3.93 -10.01
N PRO A 87 -13.66 2.77 -10.34
CA PRO A 87 -12.76 2.09 -9.39
C PRO A 87 -11.68 3.05 -8.92
N LEU A 88 -11.26 2.96 -7.65
CA LEU A 88 -10.16 3.78 -7.13
C LEU A 88 -8.84 3.47 -7.85
N PHE A 89 -8.64 2.21 -8.24
CA PHE A 89 -7.48 1.77 -9.00
C PHE A 89 -7.93 1.05 -10.28
N PRO A 90 -8.20 1.78 -11.37
CA PRO A 90 -8.50 1.16 -12.66
C PRO A 90 -7.26 0.53 -13.30
N SER A 91 -7.51 -0.39 -14.24
CA SER A 91 -6.48 -0.96 -15.10
C SER A 91 -5.90 0.11 -16.03
N MET A 92 -4.57 0.09 -16.22
CA MET A 92 -3.87 1.03 -17.10
C MET A 92 -3.18 0.28 -18.24
N ASP A 93 -3.02 0.96 -19.37
CA ASP A 93 -2.24 0.47 -20.50
C ASP A 93 -0.72 0.60 -20.27
N ARG A 94 0.09 0.17 -21.24
CA ARG A 94 1.56 0.25 -21.16
C ARG A 94 2.11 1.68 -21.20
N TRP A 95 1.31 2.65 -21.65
CA TRP A 95 1.69 4.06 -21.75
C TRP A 95 1.26 4.88 -20.52
N GLY A 96 0.64 4.23 -19.53
CA GLY A 96 0.24 4.90 -18.29
C GLY A 96 -1.09 5.65 -18.40
N ARG A 97 -1.96 5.29 -19.34
CA ARG A 97 -3.34 5.80 -19.41
C ARG A 97 -4.31 4.78 -18.83
N VAL A 98 -5.41 5.27 -18.25
CA VAL A 98 -6.53 4.43 -17.82
C VAL A 98 -7.14 3.78 -19.07
N LYS A 99 -7.41 2.46 -19.01
CA LYS A 99 -8.05 1.74 -20.13
C LYS A 99 -9.53 2.06 -20.19
N GLU A 100 -10.07 2.19 -21.40
CA GLU A 100 -11.52 2.32 -21.63
C GLU A 100 -12.17 0.98 -22.05
N PRO A 101 -13.31 0.59 -21.48
CA PRO A 101 -13.96 1.22 -20.32
C PRO A 101 -13.12 1.04 -19.04
N GLY A 102 -13.16 2.03 -18.14
CA GLY A 102 -12.43 2.08 -16.85
C GLY A 102 -12.70 0.93 -15.87
N ARG A 103 -12.22 -0.29 -16.18
CA ARG A 103 -12.36 -1.48 -15.33
C ARG A 103 -11.35 -1.46 -14.19
N ALA A 104 -11.73 -2.05 -13.05
CA ALA A 104 -10.83 -2.21 -11.90
C ALA A 104 -9.55 -2.96 -12.27
N ILE A 105 -8.45 -2.66 -11.57
CA ILE A 105 -7.24 -3.47 -11.61
C ILE A 105 -7.52 -4.88 -11.11
N SER A 106 -6.93 -5.91 -11.71
CA SER A 106 -7.10 -7.28 -11.20
C SER A 106 -6.34 -7.50 -9.89
N PRO A 107 -6.78 -8.40 -9.00
CA PRO A 107 -6.03 -8.73 -7.78
C PRO A 107 -4.59 -9.20 -8.06
N ARG A 108 -4.38 -9.90 -9.19
CA ARG A 108 -3.05 -10.29 -9.67
C ARG A 108 -2.20 -9.07 -9.99
N ALA A 109 -2.73 -8.11 -10.73
CA ALA A 109 -2.01 -6.89 -11.07
C ALA A 109 -1.70 -6.02 -9.85
N VAL A 110 -2.56 -6.00 -8.82
CA VAL A 110 -2.25 -5.39 -7.51
C VAL A 110 -1.02 -6.07 -6.89
N ALA A 111 -1.00 -7.40 -6.85
CA ALA A 111 0.14 -8.14 -6.32
C ALA A 111 1.42 -7.86 -7.14
N ASP A 112 1.32 -7.74 -8.46
CA ASP A 112 2.46 -7.44 -9.33
C ASP A 112 3.02 -6.03 -9.07
N VAL A 113 2.15 -5.02 -8.89
CA VAL A 113 2.56 -3.66 -8.49
C VAL A 113 3.34 -3.71 -7.17
N ILE A 114 2.82 -4.43 -6.17
CA ILE A 114 3.49 -4.57 -4.86
C ILE A 114 4.89 -5.18 -5.04
N ARG A 115 5.01 -6.28 -5.80
CA ARG A 115 6.30 -6.93 -6.04
C ARG A 115 7.29 -6.03 -6.77
N GLN A 116 6.85 -5.38 -7.84
CA GLN A 116 7.70 -4.50 -8.65
C GLN A 116 8.24 -3.32 -7.83
N ARG A 117 7.37 -2.67 -7.03
CA ARG A 117 7.76 -1.52 -6.21
C ARG A 117 8.60 -1.90 -5.00
N ALA A 118 8.35 -3.08 -4.43
CA ALA A 118 9.19 -3.66 -3.38
C ALA A 118 10.59 -3.97 -3.91
N ALA A 119 10.70 -4.65 -5.05
CA ALA A 119 11.99 -4.95 -5.68
C ALA A 119 12.78 -3.68 -6.03
N ALA A 120 12.11 -2.66 -6.59
CA ALA A 120 12.70 -1.34 -6.85
C ALA A 120 13.15 -0.58 -5.58
N SER A 121 12.79 -1.09 -4.40
CA SER A 121 13.18 -0.58 -3.09
C SER A 121 14.10 -1.54 -2.32
N GLY A 122 14.61 -2.60 -2.97
CA GLY A 122 15.53 -3.57 -2.38
C GLY A 122 14.87 -4.73 -1.63
N PHE A 123 13.56 -4.93 -1.77
CA PHE A 123 12.81 -6.03 -1.15
C PHE A 123 12.42 -7.09 -2.18
N GLU A 124 13.25 -8.14 -2.33
CA GLU A 124 13.11 -9.13 -3.40
C GLU A 124 12.02 -10.19 -3.15
N ARG A 125 11.64 -10.44 -1.90
CA ARG A 125 10.70 -11.51 -1.51
C ARG A 125 9.27 -11.04 -1.24
N ALA A 126 8.89 -9.86 -1.73
CA ALA A 126 7.55 -9.35 -1.56
C ALA A 126 6.52 -10.19 -2.33
N SER A 127 5.31 -10.28 -1.78
CA SER A 127 4.13 -10.87 -2.41
C SER A 127 2.93 -9.94 -2.22
N GLY A 128 1.78 -10.29 -2.82
CA GLY A 128 0.54 -9.55 -2.58
C GLY A 128 0.11 -9.52 -1.10
N HIS A 129 0.58 -10.46 -0.27
CA HIS A 129 0.26 -10.51 1.15
C HIS A 129 1.21 -9.69 2.03
N SER A 130 2.39 -9.30 1.51
CA SER A 130 3.45 -8.69 2.31
C SER A 130 3.03 -7.37 2.97
N LEU A 131 2.24 -6.52 2.30
CA LEU A 131 1.77 -5.27 2.91
C LEU A 131 0.79 -5.54 4.07
N ARG A 132 -0.06 -6.56 3.94
CA ARG A 132 -1.00 -6.96 4.99
C ARG A 132 -0.27 -7.49 6.21
N VAL A 133 0.70 -8.38 6.02
CA VAL A 133 1.57 -8.89 7.11
C VAL A 133 2.33 -7.75 7.76
N GLY A 134 2.99 -6.90 6.97
CA GLY A 134 3.76 -5.76 7.48
C GLY A 134 2.90 -4.79 8.29
N ALA A 135 1.67 -4.53 7.85
CA ALA A 135 0.72 -3.72 8.61
C ALA A 135 0.34 -4.38 9.94
N ALA A 136 0.07 -5.69 9.95
CA ALA A 136 -0.25 -6.44 11.17
C ALA A 136 0.90 -6.41 12.19
N VAL A 137 2.12 -6.71 11.73
CA VAL A 137 3.33 -6.66 12.55
C VAL A 137 3.58 -5.24 13.09
N SER A 138 3.40 -4.21 12.26
CA SER A 138 3.54 -2.82 12.68
C SER A 138 2.50 -2.41 13.74
N MET A 139 1.26 -2.91 13.64
CA MET A 139 0.23 -2.71 14.68
C MET A 139 0.63 -3.38 15.99
N ALA A 140 1.07 -4.64 15.95
CA ALA A 140 1.54 -5.36 17.13
C ALA A 140 2.71 -4.66 17.82
N GLN A 141 3.72 -4.23 17.05
CA GLN A 141 4.88 -3.50 17.56
C GLN A 141 4.52 -2.16 18.21
N ARG A 142 3.37 -1.58 17.86
CA ARG A 142 2.82 -0.35 18.45
C ARG A 142 1.90 -0.62 19.64
N GLY A 143 1.81 -1.88 20.09
CA GLY A 143 0.97 -2.27 21.22
C GLY A 143 -0.53 -2.29 20.91
N ALA A 144 -0.92 -2.43 19.64
CA ALA A 144 -2.33 -2.59 19.29
C ALA A 144 -2.89 -3.87 19.94
N SER A 145 -4.12 -3.78 20.48
CA SER A 145 -4.78 -4.96 21.03
C SER A 145 -5.15 -5.95 19.93
N LEU A 146 -5.30 -7.23 20.31
CA LEU A 146 -5.71 -8.29 19.39
C LEU A 146 -7.04 -7.97 18.69
N VAL A 147 -8.00 -7.42 19.43
CA VAL A 147 -9.29 -6.96 18.90
C VAL A 147 -9.10 -5.87 17.85
N ALA A 148 -8.26 -4.86 18.14
CA ALA A 148 -7.99 -3.80 17.19
C ALA A 148 -7.34 -4.35 15.91
N MET A 149 -6.41 -5.30 16.03
CA MET A 149 -5.81 -5.97 14.87
C MET A 149 -6.84 -6.79 14.07
N GLN A 150 -7.71 -7.54 14.74
CA GLN A 150 -8.80 -8.29 14.10
C GLN A 150 -9.73 -7.38 13.30
N GLN A 151 -10.15 -6.26 13.88
CA GLN A 151 -10.98 -5.26 13.19
C GLN A 151 -10.23 -4.61 12.03
N ALA A 152 -8.97 -4.23 12.24
CA ALA A 152 -8.13 -3.57 11.24
C ALA A 152 -7.74 -4.46 10.06
N GLY A 153 -7.70 -5.79 10.20
CA GLY A 153 -7.50 -6.69 9.06
C GLY A 153 -8.74 -7.48 8.63
N GLY A 154 -9.85 -7.45 9.37
CA GLY A 154 -11.01 -8.29 9.09
C GLY A 154 -10.70 -9.79 9.29
N TRP A 155 -10.05 -10.15 10.41
CA TRP A 155 -9.88 -11.54 10.82
C TRP A 155 -10.99 -11.97 11.78
N LYS A 156 -11.65 -13.09 11.46
CA LYS A 156 -12.68 -13.69 12.32
C LYS A 156 -12.08 -14.35 13.56
N SER A 157 -11.01 -15.13 13.38
CA SER A 157 -10.28 -15.77 14.47
C SER A 157 -9.10 -14.91 14.95
N PRO A 158 -8.76 -14.93 16.26
CA PRO A 158 -7.56 -14.30 16.80
C PRO A 158 -6.24 -14.95 16.34
N ASP A 159 -6.24 -16.19 15.82
CA ASP A 159 -5.02 -16.96 15.60
C ASP A 159 -3.97 -16.25 14.74
N MET A 160 -4.40 -15.73 13.58
CA MET A 160 -3.49 -15.06 12.64
C MET A 160 -2.97 -13.72 13.18
N PRO A 161 -3.80 -12.81 13.71
CA PRO A 161 -3.32 -11.63 14.42
C PRO A 161 -2.38 -11.93 15.60
N ALA A 162 -2.69 -12.96 16.40
CA ALA A 162 -1.87 -13.35 17.54
C ALA A 162 -0.49 -13.85 17.09
N HIS A 163 -0.40 -14.59 15.98
CA HIS A 163 0.88 -14.99 15.39
C HIS A 163 1.77 -13.78 15.03
N TYR A 164 1.20 -12.73 14.43
CA TYR A 164 1.95 -11.48 14.16
C TYR A 164 2.32 -10.69 15.41
N GLY A 165 1.61 -10.92 16.52
CA GLY A 165 1.85 -10.29 17.81
C GLY A 165 3.01 -10.90 18.61
N ARG A 166 3.50 -12.09 18.24
CA ARG A 166 4.56 -12.78 18.97
C ARG A 166 5.93 -12.12 18.75
N PRO A 167 6.62 -11.64 19.80
CA PRO A 167 7.97 -11.15 19.69
C PRO A 167 8.91 -12.25 19.17
N GLY A 168 9.68 -11.97 18.11
CA GLY A 168 10.74 -12.86 17.62
C GLY A 168 10.46 -13.66 16.34
N GLU A 169 9.20 -13.83 15.91
CA GLU A 169 8.90 -14.61 14.69
C GLU A 169 8.96 -13.80 13.38
N HIS A 170 8.80 -12.48 13.43
CA HIS A 170 8.77 -11.62 12.24
C HIS A 170 9.76 -10.45 12.38
N GLN A 171 11.05 -10.74 12.26
CA GLN A 171 12.02 -9.70 11.95
C GLN A 171 11.92 -9.38 10.47
N PRO A 172 11.51 -8.16 10.06
CA PRO A 172 11.61 -7.79 8.65
C PRO A 172 13.08 -7.89 8.28
N GLY A 173 13.40 -8.68 7.25
CA GLY A 173 14.76 -8.83 6.75
C GLY A 173 15.38 -7.44 6.64
N ARG A 174 16.42 -7.17 7.43
CA ARG A 174 17.22 -5.96 7.30
C ARG A 174 17.66 -5.93 5.84
N GLY A 175 17.05 -5.05 5.04
CA GLY A 175 17.53 -4.81 3.69
C GLY A 175 19.02 -4.55 3.81
N ARG A 176 19.82 -5.40 3.15
CA ARG A 176 21.27 -5.19 3.07
C ARG A 176 21.44 -3.82 2.42
N GLN A 177 21.82 -2.82 3.20
CA GLN A 177 22.25 -1.56 2.61
C GLN A 177 23.39 -1.89 1.65
N PRO A 178 23.36 -1.43 0.39
CA PRO A 178 24.56 -1.51 -0.43
C PRO A 178 25.66 -0.78 0.33
N SER A 179 26.74 -1.50 0.63
CA SER A 179 27.95 -0.94 1.23
C SER A 179 28.32 0.32 0.47
N ALA A 180 28.41 1.45 1.17
CA ALA A 180 28.96 2.67 0.63
C ALA A 180 30.27 2.32 -0.09
N GLY A 181 30.34 2.63 -1.38
CA GLY A 181 31.52 2.40 -2.20
C GLY A 181 32.72 3.02 -1.51
N ARG A 182 33.83 2.27 -1.53
CA ARG A 182 35.19 2.70 -1.17
C ARG A 182 35.35 4.21 -1.41
N SER A 183 35.65 4.93 -0.33
CA SER A 183 36.30 6.24 -0.42
C SER A 183 37.58 6.07 -1.24
N LEU A 184 37.59 6.55 -2.47
CA LEU A 184 38.83 6.91 -3.12
C LEU A 184 39.39 8.08 -2.32
N GLY A 185 40.36 7.78 -1.46
CA GLY A 185 41.16 8.80 -0.79
C GLY A 185 41.92 9.56 -1.85
N LEU A 186 41.43 10.76 -2.18
CA LEU A 186 42.26 11.79 -2.79
C LEU A 186 43.19 12.32 -1.69
N ASN A 187 44.47 12.07 -1.87
CA ASN A 187 45.56 12.55 -1.04
C ASN A 187 45.85 14.02 -1.39
N PRO A 188 45.68 14.99 -0.49
CA PRO A 188 46.08 16.38 -0.73
C PRO A 188 47.55 16.55 -0.36
N ALA A 189 48.45 15.95 -1.14
CA ALA A 189 49.88 16.19 -1.05
C ALA A 189 50.59 15.72 -2.33
N SER A 190 50.34 16.42 -3.45
CA SER A 190 51.21 16.50 -4.62
C SER A 190 50.71 17.65 -5.50
N LEU A 191 51.38 18.80 -5.37
CA LEU A 191 51.47 19.96 -6.26
C LEU A 191 50.24 20.37 -7.09
#